data_AF-A0A530CHT5-F1
#
_entry.id   AF-A0A530CHT5-F1
#
_cell.length_a   1.000
_cell.length_b   1.000
_cell.length_c   1.000
_cell.angle_alpha   90.00
_cell.angle_beta   90.00
_cell.angle_gamma   90.00
#
_symmetry.space_group_name_H-M   'P 1'
#
loop_
_entity.id
_entity.type
_entity.pdbx_description
1 polymer ?
#
loop_
_entity_poly.entity_id
_entity_poly.type
_entity_poly.pdbx_seq_one_letter_code
_entity_poly.pdbx_strand_id
1 'polypeptide(L)'
;MIIELFGPPGAGKTTLLRRVCHGMAERGVSVKTVNGYRLIEQASASQDVPETRHGIGRIGRKIATCGPILLATLPNNSVAARLLASLPLRSRTWSWRMKVDIALLCESWHIAQESEGCFIFEEGLIQALCAMLVFARNPSVDAIRDTLAFLPRPDILV
;
A
#
# COMPACT_ATOMS: atom_id res chain seq x y z
N MET A 1 -1.19 -1.49 15.99
CA MET A 1 -1.47 -2.81 15.41
C MET A 1 -1.75 -2.66 13.92
N ILE A 2 -1.10 -3.46 13.08
CA ILE A 2 -1.21 -3.44 11.62
C ILE A 2 -1.72 -4.80 11.15
N ILE A 3 -2.83 -4.77 10.40
CA ILE A 3 -3.42 -5.93 9.73
C ILE A 3 -3.21 -5.73 8.22
N GLU A 4 -2.70 -6.74 7.53
CA GLU A 4 -2.63 -6.77 6.07
C GLU A 4 -3.60 -7.81 5.52
N LEU A 5 -4.49 -7.41 4.62
CA LEU A 5 -5.33 -8.31 3.85
C LEU A 5 -4.62 -8.66 2.54
N PHE A 6 -4.34 -9.93 2.34
CA PHE A 6 -3.64 -10.45 1.17
C PHE A 6 -4.55 -11.37 0.35
N GLY A 7 -4.51 -11.21 -0.97
CA GLY A 7 -5.22 -12.10 -1.87
C GLY A 7 -5.52 -11.47 -3.21
N PRO A 8 -5.98 -12.26 -4.20
CA PRO A 8 -6.24 -11.73 -5.53
C PRO A 8 -7.42 -10.72 -5.54
N PRO A 9 -7.54 -9.91 -6.61
CA PRO A 9 -8.74 -9.14 -6.86
C PRO A 9 -9.98 -10.04 -6.88
N GLY A 10 -11.08 -9.58 -6.29
CA GLY A 10 -12.32 -10.37 -6.21
C GLY A 10 -12.38 -11.42 -5.09
N ALA A 11 -11.31 -11.61 -4.31
CA ALA A 11 -11.30 -12.56 -3.18
C ALA A 11 -12.19 -12.16 -1.98
N GLY A 12 -12.87 -11.01 -2.04
CA GLY A 12 -13.72 -10.52 -0.97
C GLY A 12 -13.02 -9.69 0.11
N LYS A 13 -11.75 -9.28 -0.09
CA LYS A 13 -10.98 -8.43 0.86
C LYS A 13 -11.74 -7.18 1.30
N THR A 14 -12.32 -6.44 0.35
CA THR A 14 -13.13 -5.23 0.66
C THR A 14 -14.36 -5.56 1.50
N THR A 15 -15.01 -6.69 1.25
CA THR A 15 -16.18 -7.15 2.01
C THR A 15 -15.77 -7.52 3.43
N LEU A 16 -14.67 -8.25 3.59
CA LEU A 16 -14.09 -8.59 4.89
C LEU A 16 -13.71 -7.32 5.66
N LEU A 17 -12.98 -6.39 5.03
CA LEU A 17 -12.60 -5.10 5.61
C LEU A 17 -13.80 -4.36 6.18
N ARG A 18 -14.87 -4.19 5.37
CA ARG A 18 -16.09 -3.49 5.81
C ARG A 18 -16.74 -4.16 7.03
N ARG A 19 -16.80 -5.49 7.04
CA ARG A 19 -17.38 -6.27 8.16
C ARG A 19 -16.52 -6.17 9.42
N VAL A 20 -15.21 -6.26 9.29
CA VAL A 20 -14.27 -6.11 10.41
C VAL A 20 -14.33 -4.70 10.99
N CYS A 21 -14.27 -3.66 10.15
CA CYS A 21 -14.40 -2.27 10.59
C CYS A 21 -15.72 -2.03 11.33
N HIS A 22 -16.84 -2.54 10.80
CA HIS A 22 -18.14 -2.42 11.45
C HIS A 22 -18.17 -3.10 12.83
N GLY A 23 -17.72 -4.37 12.91
CA GLY A 23 -17.70 -5.10 14.17
C GLY A 23 -16.70 -4.54 15.21
N MET A 24 -15.61 -3.91 14.77
CA MET A 24 -14.69 -3.20 15.64
C MET A 24 -15.28 -1.89 16.16
N ALA A 25 -15.99 -1.14 15.31
CA ALA A 25 -16.67 0.08 15.69
C ALA A 25 -17.78 -0.18 16.73
N GLU A 26 -18.56 -1.25 16.57
CA GLU A 26 -19.57 -1.68 17.57
C GLU A 26 -18.97 -1.98 18.95
N ARG A 27 -17.68 -2.33 19.01
CA ARG A 27 -16.94 -2.59 20.24
C ARG A 27 -16.14 -1.38 20.74
N GLY A 28 -16.32 -0.21 20.14
CA GLY A 28 -15.61 1.02 20.48
C GLY A 28 -14.14 1.05 20.07
N VAL A 29 -13.72 0.16 19.16
CA VAL A 29 -12.34 0.13 18.64
C VAL A 29 -12.24 0.99 17.39
N SER A 30 -11.39 2.02 17.44
CA SER A 30 -11.10 2.87 16.28
C SER A 30 -10.16 2.16 15.31
N VAL A 31 -10.56 2.10 14.04
CA VAL A 31 -9.81 1.44 12.96
C VAL A 31 -9.57 2.43 11.83
N LYS A 32 -8.31 2.53 11.40
CA LYS A 32 -7.92 3.30 10.22
C LYS A 32 -7.69 2.36 9.05
N THR A 33 -8.39 2.61 7.95
CA THR A 33 -8.21 1.82 6.72
C THR A 33 -7.20 2.49 5.81
N VAL A 34 -6.19 1.74 5.40
CA VAL A 34 -5.20 2.14 4.41
C VAL A 34 -5.49 1.36 3.14
N ASN A 35 -6.03 2.03 2.14
CA ASN A 35 -6.30 1.39 0.86
C ASN A 35 -5.08 1.60 -0.04
N GLY A 36 -4.08 0.71 0.09
CA GLY A 36 -2.82 0.82 -0.64
C GLY A 36 -2.36 2.29 -0.74
N TYR A 37 -2.19 2.78 -1.97
CA TYR A 37 -1.74 4.13 -2.34
C TYR A 37 -2.58 5.35 -1.84
N ARG A 38 -3.48 5.19 -0.86
CA ARG A 38 -4.18 6.31 -0.21
C ARG A 38 -4.64 5.99 1.21
N LEU A 39 -4.31 6.88 2.15
CA LEU A 39 -4.93 6.92 3.47
C LEU A 39 -6.39 7.39 3.32
N ILE A 40 -7.35 6.58 3.76
CA ILE A 40 -8.74 7.02 3.92
C ILE A 40 -9.01 6.99 5.42
N GLU A 41 -8.90 8.14 6.05
CA GLU A 41 -9.49 8.32 7.37
C GLU A 41 -11.01 8.24 7.20
N GLN A 42 -11.63 7.19 7.73
CA GLN A 42 -13.07 7.17 7.93
C GLN A 42 -13.41 8.07 9.13
N ALA A 43 -13.12 9.36 8.98
CA ALA A 43 -13.82 10.40 9.71
C ALA A 43 -14.98 10.83 8.83
N SER A 44 -16.19 10.77 9.38
CA SER A 44 -17.47 11.23 8.80
C SER A 44 -18.19 10.19 7.94
N ALA A 45 -19.07 9.44 8.59
CA ALA A 45 -20.35 9.12 7.97
C ALA A 45 -21.05 10.45 7.61
N SER A 46 -21.09 10.81 6.32
CA SER A 46 -22.21 11.52 5.69
C SER A 46 -21.85 12.00 4.27
N GLN A 47 -22.78 11.71 3.36
CA GLN A 47 -23.13 12.44 2.12
C GLN A 47 -22.71 11.80 0.78
N ASP A 48 -23.73 11.20 0.19
CA ASP A 48 -23.99 11.07 -1.25
C ASP A 48 -23.37 12.20 -2.09
N VAL A 49 -22.52 11.85 -3.07
CA VAL A 49 -22.38 12.65 -4.29
C VAL A 49 -22.20 11.69 -5.48
N PRO A 50 -22.92 11.89 -6.60
CA PRO A 50 -23.04 10.90 -7.67
C PRO A 50 -21.77 10.76 -8.53
N GLU A 51 -21.61 9.55 -9.06
CA GLU A 51 -20.78 9.27 -10.23
C GLU A 51 -21.12 10.22 -11.38
N THR A 52 -20.22 11.13 -11.75
CA THR A 52 -19.95 11.62 -13.12
C THR A 52 -19.02 12.85 -13.03
N ARG A 53 -18.11 13.02 -14.00
CA ARG A 53 -17.18 14.19 -14.19
C ARG A 53 -15.86 14.26 -13.41
N HIS A 54 -14.92 13.32 -13.55
CA HIS A 54 -13.53 13.57 -13.08
C HIS A 54 -12.44 12.91 -13.95
N GLY A 55 -12.51 13.04 -15.27
CA GLY A 55 -11.51 12.47 -16.19
C GLY A 55 -10.16 13.22 -16.24
N ILE A 56 -10.17 14.55 -16.13
CA ILE A 56 -8.97 15.38 -16.37
C ILE A 56 -8.32 15.85 -15.06
N GLY A 57 -9.12 16.16 -14.02
CA GLY A 57 -8.61 16.53 -12.69
C GLY A 57 -7.91 15.40 -11.93
N ARG A 58 -8.22 14.13 -12.24
CA ARG A 58 -7.57 12.95 -11.64
C ARG A 58 -6.13 12.76 -12.13
N ILE A 59 -5.83 13.13 -13.37
CA ILE A 59 -4.50 13.02 -13.97
C ILE A 59 -3.59 14.13 -13.43
N GLY A 60 -4.09 15.36 -13.36
CA GLY A 60 -3.35 16.49 -12.78
C GLY A 60 -3.00 16.27 -11.30
N ARG A 61 -3.95 15.76 -10.50
CA ARG A 61 -3.69 15.43 -9.08
C ARG A 61 -2.72 14.26 -8.92
N LYS A 62 -2.83 13.21 -9.75
CA LYS A 62 -1.84 12.11 -9.74
C LYS A 62 -0.44 12.62 -10.13
N ILE A 63 -0.31 13.47 -11.13
CA ILE A 63 1.01 14.00 -11.55
C ILE A 63 1.59 14.96 -10.50
N ALA A 64 0.78 15.85 -9.92
CA ALA A 64 1.25 16.79 -8.90
C ALA A 64 1.64 16.11 -7.58
N THR A 65 0.93 15.04 -7.16
CA THR A 65 1.25 14.30 -5.93
C THR A 65 2.39 13.30 -6.13
N CYS A 66 2.54 12.72 -7.33
CA CYS A 66 3.59 11.74 -7.61
C CYS A 66 4.90 12.40 -8.10
N GLY A 67 4.83 13.56 -8.76
CA GLY A 67 5.98 14.26 -9.35
C GLY A 67 7.14 14.49 -8.38
N PRO A 68 6.90 14.98 -7.15
CA PRO A 68 7.94 15.12 -6.13
C PRO A 68 8.55 13.78 -5.69
N ILE A 69 7.73 12.74 -5.49
CA ILE A 69 8.18 11.39 -5.09
C ILE A 69 9.02 10.72 -6.18
N LEU A 70 8.70 11.02 -7.44
CA LEU A 70 9.40 10.52 -8.60
C LEU A 70 10.78 11.13 -8.76
N LEU A 71 10.87 12.45 -8.56
CA LEU A 71 12.11 13.22 -8.62
C LEU A 71 12.95 13.08 -7.34
N ALA A 72 12.33 12.71 -6.22
CA ALA A 72 13.04 12.44 -4.98
C ALA A 72 13.91 11.19 -5.11
N THR A 73 15.16 11.32 -4.66
CA THR A 73 15.98 10.17 -4.28
C THR A 73 15.42 9.61 -3.00
N LEU A 74 14.90 8.38 -3.05
CA LEU A 74 14.55 7.64 -1.84
C LEU A 74 15.81 7.54 -0.98
N PRO A 75 15.73 7.79 0.34
CA PRO A 75 16.87 7.60 1.22
C PRO A 75 17.44 6.19 1.01
N ASN A 76 18.76 6.07 0.82
CA ASN A 76 19.42 4.79 0.49
C ASN A 76 19.11 3.67 1.49
N ASN A 77 18.82 4.02 2.74
CA ASN A 77 18.52 3.07 3.82
C ASN A 77 17.01 2.81 4.00
N SER A 78 16.15 3.46 3.22
CA SER A 78 14.69 3.26 3.32
C SER A 78 14.29 1.87 2.84
N VAL A 79 13.22 1.32 3.44
CA VAL A 79 12.62 0.03 3.02
C VAL A 79 12.26 0.07 1.54
N ALA A 80 11.69 1.19 1.07
CA ALA A 80 11.33 1.40 -0.33
C ALA A 80 12.55 1.30 -1.27
N ALA A 81 13.65 1.98 -0.95
CA ALA A 81 14.87 1.93 -1.75
C ALA A 81 15.46 0.52 -1.80
N ARG A 82 15.53 -0.16 -0.64
CA ARG A 82 16.03 -1.54 -0.54
C ARG A 82 15.15 -2.50 -1.34
N LEU A 83 13.83 -2.41 -1.22
CA LEU A 83 12.87 -3.25 -1.95
C LEU A 83 13.01 -3.10 -3.47
N LEU A 84 13.09 -1.86 -3.97
CA LEU A 84 13.26 -1.58 -5.40
C LEU A 84 14.63 -2.04 -5.94
N ALA A 85 15.68 -2.04 -5.11
CA ALA A 85 17.00 -2.52 -5.48
C ALA A 85 17.08 -4.06 -5.51
N SER A 86 16.40 -4.74 -4.59
CA SER A 86 16.40 -6.21 -4.49
C SER A 86 15.67 -6.89 -5.65
N LEU A 87 14.69 -6.22 -6.28
CA LEU A 87 13.86 -6.79 -7.33
C LEU A 87 13.84 -5.89 -8.58
N PRO A 88 14.88 -5.95 -9.43
CA PRO A 88 14.95 -5.15 -10.64
C PRO A 88 13.83 -5.55 -11.62
N LEU A 89 12.98 -4.58 -11.94
CA LEU A 89 11.81 -4.75 -12.79
C LEU A 89 12.19 -4.73 -14.28
N ARG A 90 11.43 -5.46 -15.11
CA ARG A 90 11.70 -5.59 -16.57
C ARG A 90 11.51 -4.29 -17.35
N SER A 91 10.49 -3.51 -17.00
CA SER A 91 10.05 -2.37 -17.78
C SER A 91 10.29 -1.06 -17.03
N ARG A 92 10.93 -0.09 -17.69
CA ARG A 92 11.18 1.24 -17.11
C ARG A 92 9.90 1.99 -16.72
N THR A 93 8.81 1.81 -17.47
CA THR A 93 7.52 2.47 -17.15
C THR A 93 6.85 1.84 -15.94
N TRP A 94 6.95 0.52 -15.79
CA TRP A 94 6.50 -0.19 -14.59
C TRP A 94 7.40 0.09 -13.39
N SER A 95 8.72 0.18 -13.57
CA SER A 95 9.66 0.62 -12.53
C SER A 95 9.29 1.98 -11.97
N TRP A 96 8.90 2.91 -12.84
CA TRP A 96 8.51 4.25 -12.45
C TRP A 96 7.22 4.27 -11.62
N ARG A 97 6.18 3.56 -12.07
CA ARG A 97 4.92 3.45 -11.32
C ARG A 97 5.14 2.76 -9.97
N MET A 98 5.82 1.61 -9.97
CA MET A 98 6.14 0.85 -8.77
C MET A 98 7.00 1.66 -7.79
N LYS A 99 7.89 2.54 -8.25
CA LYS A 99 8.67 3.41 -7.35
C LYS A 99 7.75 4.30 -6.50
N VAL A 100 6.81 5.02 -7.14
CA VAL A 100 5.87 5.91 -6.41
C VAL A 100 5.05 5.11 -5.42
N ASP A 101 4.53 4.02 -5.94
CA ASP A 101 3.62 3.14 -5.29
C ASP A 101 4.26 2.57 -4.01
N ILE A 102 5.43 1.94 -4.13
CA ILE A 102 6.19 1.40 -3.01
C ILE A 102 6.58 2.49 -2.01
N ALA A 103 6.99 3.68 -2.49
CA ALA A 103 7.34 4.77 -1.60
C ALA A 103 6.17 5.21 -0.71
N LEU A 104 4.99 5.42 -1.30
CA LEU A 104 3.77 5.81 -0.57
C LEU A 104 3.31 4.73 0.40
N LEU A 105 3.41 3.46 0.00
CA LEU A 105 3.05 2.34 0.84
C LEU A 105 4.00 2.20 2.03
N CYS A 106 5.31 2.27 1.81
CA CYS A 106 6.30 2.23 2.89
C CYS A 106 6.14 3.41 3.85
N GLU A 107 5.84 4.62 3.35
CA GLU A 107 5.57 5.79 4.19
C GLU A 107 4.31 5.60 5.04
N SER A 108 3.19 5.17 4.41
CA SER A 108 1.94 4.90 5.12
C SER A 108 2.10 3.81 6.18
N TRP A 109 2.92 2.81 5.87
CA TRP A 109 3.29 1.75 6.80
C TRP A 109 4.11 2.28 7.98
N HIS A 110 5.11 3.12 7.72
CA HIS A 110 5.94 3.73 8.75
C HIS A 110 5.10 4.60 9.70
N ILE A 111 4.22 5.44 9.16
CA ILE A 111 3.26 6.24 9.94
C ILE A 111 2.36 5.33 10.78
N ALA A 112 1.83 4.24 10.22
CA ALA A 112 1.00 3.28 10.95
C ALA A 112 1.76 2.55 12.07
N GLN A 113 3.06 2.31 11.90
CA GLN A 113 3.91 1.71 12.94
C GLN A 113 4.19 2.68 14.10
N GLU A 114 4.38 3.97 13.80
CA GLU A 114 4.63 4.99 14.83
C GLU A 114 3.36 5.51 15.51
N SER A 115 2.19 5.23 14.92
CA SER A 115 0.91 5.69 15.41
C SER A 115 0.24 4.68 16.35
N GLU A 116 -0.47 5.19 17.35
CA GLU A 116 -1.40 4.38 18.14
C GLU A 116 -2.65 4.02 17.33
N GLY A 117 -3.17 2.82 17.54
CA GLY A 117 -4.42 2.34 16.95
C GLY A 117 -4.30 1.08 16.09
N CYS A 118 -5.40 0.74 15.43
CA CYS A 118 -5.50 -0.38 14.51
C CYS A 118 -5.54 0.10 13.06
N PHE A 119 -4.61 -0.36 12.24
CA PHE A 119 -4.49 -0.03 10.83
C PHE A 119 -4.74 -1.27 9.98
N ILE A 120 -5.63 -1.19 8.99
CA ILE A 120 -5.88 -2.31 8.07
C ILE A 120 -5.50 -1.90 6.65
N PHE A 121 -4.52 -2.62 6.08
CA PHE A 121 -4.07 -2.47 4.72
C PHE A 121 -4.82 -3.46 3.81
N GLU A 122 -5.63 -2.94 2.89
CA GLU A 122 -6.33 -3.79 1.90
C GLU A 122 -5.39 -4.32 0.81
N GLU A 123 -4.31 -3.56 0.56
CA GLU A 123 -3.19 -3.92 -0.30
C GLU A 123 -1.90 -3.47 0.42
N GLY A 124 -1.22 -4.42 1.06
CA GLY A 124 -0.02 -4.14 1.87
C GLY A 124 1.29 -4.53 1.19
N LEU A 125 2.35 -4.62 2.01
CA LEU A 125 3.72 -4.82 1.52
C LEU A 125 3.94 -6.21 0.92
N ILE A 126 3.23 -7.24 1.40
CA ILE A 126 3.30 -8.60 0.83
C ILE A 126 2.64 -8.62 -0.54
N GLN A 127 1.47 -8.00 -0.70
CA GLN A 127 0.84 -7.90 -2.02
C GLN A 127 1.70 -7.11 -3.01
N ALA A 128 2.33 -6.02 -2.55
CA ALA A 128 3.25 -5.23 -3.36
C ALA A 128 4.51 -6.03 -3.76
N LEU A 129 5.09 -6.81 -2.84
CA LEU A 129 6.17 -7.74 -3.14
C LEU A 129 5.76 -8.75 -4.21
N CYS A 130 4.59 -9.39 -4.07
CA CYS A 130 4.07 -10.32 -5.06
C CYS A 130 3.90 -9.66 -6.44
N ALA A 131 3.36 -8.44 -6.48
CA ALA A 131 3.23 -7.67 -7.72
C ALA A 131 4.62 -7.41 -8.36
N MET A 132 5.61 -7.00 -7.56
CA MET A 132 6.97 -6.80 -8.04
C MET A 132 7.60 -8.09 -8.59
N LEU A 133 7.36 -9.24 -7.97
CA LEU A 133 7.87 -10.53 -8.45
C LEU A 133 7.30 -10.91 -9.82
N VAL A 134 6.03 -10.63 -10.07
CA VAL A 134 5.39 -10.83 -11.38
C VAL A 134 6.10 -9.99 -12.47
N PHE A 135 6.52 -8.78 -12.15
CA PHE A 135 7.18 -7.85 -13.07
C PHE A 135 8.72 -7.90 -13.03
N ALA A 136 9.31 -8.72 -12.16
CA ALA A 136 10.76 -8.85 -11.99
C ALA A 136 11.41 -9.52 -13.21
N ARG A 137 12.64 -9.14 -13.54
CA ARG A 137 13.34 -9.69 -14.72
C ARG A 137 13.74 -11.14 -14.55
N ASN A 138 14.30 -11.49 -13.40
CA ASN A 138 14.73 -12.83 -13.05
C ASN A 138 14.69 -12.97 -11.52
N PRO A 139 13.51 -13.17 -10.91
CA PRO A 139 13.41 -13.28 -9.46
C PRO A 139 14.11 -14.55 -8.99
N SER A 140 15.13 -14.42 -8.13
CA SER A 140 15.75 -15.56 -7.46
C SER A 140 15.07 -15.82 -6.12
N VAL A 141 15.06 -17.09 -5.69
CA VAL A 141 14.52 -17.49 -4.38
C VAL A 141 15.29 -16.78 -3.24
N ASP A 142 16.60 -16.60 -3.41
CA ASP A 142 17.42 -15.89 -2.42
C ASP A 142 17.04 -14.40 -2.35
N ALA A 143 16.81 -13.72 -3.48
CA ALA A 143 16.33 -12.33 -3.47
C ALA A 143 14.96 -12.19 -2.81
N ILE A 144 14.06 -13.17 -3.01
CA ILE A 144 12.76 -13.20 -2.32
C ILE A 144 12.95 -13.35 -0.81
N ARG A 145 13.79 -14.31 -0.39
CA ARG A 145 14.09 -14.58 1.03
C ARG A 145 14.69 -13.35 1.71
N ASP A 146 15.69 -12.74 1.09
CA ASP A 146 16.36 -11.55 1.61
C ASP A 146 15.38 -10.38 1.71
N THR A 147 14.50 -10.23 0.71
CA THR A 147 13.45 -9.21 0.74
C THR A 147 12.48 -9.42 1.91
N LEU A 148 11.98 -10.65 2.10
CA LEU A 148 11.11 -11.00 3.22
C LEU A 148 11.80 -10.86 4.59
N ALA A 149 13.14 -10.96 4.65
CA ALA A 149 13.89 -10.82 5.89
C ALA A 149 13.91 -9.39 6.41
N PHE A 150 13.89 -8.38 5.52
CA PHE A 150 13.87 -6.98 5.94
C PHE A 150 12.52 -6.27 5.76
N LEU A 151 11.56 -6.89 5.07
CA LEU A 151 10.24 -6.32 4.89
C LEU A 151 9.56 -6.14 6.26
N PRO A 152 9.02 -4.94 6.56
CA PRO A 152 8.18 -4.75 7.73
C PRO A 152 7.04 -5.78 7.77
N ARG A 153 6.81 -6.39 8.93
CA ARG A 153 5.82 -7.44 9.11
C ARG A 153 4.54 -6.89 9.73
N PRO A 154 3.35 -7.24 9.21
CA PRO A 154 2.11 -6.94 9.91
C PRO A 154 2.03 -7.75 11.20
N ASP A 155 1.24 -7.27 12.16
CA ASP A 155 0.88 -8.06 13.33
C ASP A 155 -0.01 -9.25 12.93
N ILE A 156 -0.87 -9.04 11.92
CA ILE A 156 -1.77 -10.05 11.37
C ILE A 156 -1.77 -9.99 9.85
N LEU A 157 -1.47 -11.11 9.19
CA LEU A 157 -1.66 -11.31 7.76
C LEU A 157 -2.87 -12.21 7.54
N VAL A 158 -3.85 -11.74 6.74
CA VAL A 158 -5.11 -12.45 6.45
C VAL A 158 -5.20 -12.78 4.98
#